data_AF-A0A2S6QIF6-F1
#
_entry.id   AF-A0A2S6QIF6-F1
#
_cell.length_a   1.000
_cell.length_b   1.000
_cell.length_c   1.000
_cell.angle_alpha   90.00
_cell.angle_beta   90.00
_cell.angle_gamma   90.00
#
_symmetry.space_group_name_H-M   'P 1'
#
loop_
_entity.id
_entity.type
_entity.pdbx_description
1 polymer ?
#
loop_
_entity_poly.entity_id
_entity_poly.type
_entity_poly.pdbx_seq_one_letter_code
_entity_poly.pdbx_strand_id
1 'polypeptide(L)' 'SDVIVTQLAHGVPIGGELEYLDDGTLGAALKARRPA' A
#
# COMPACT_ATOMS: atom_id res chain seq x y z
N SER A 1 30.71 1.55 -3.31
CA SER A 1 29.81 0.50 -3.83
C SER A 1 28.40 1.01 -3.64
N ASP A 2 27.85 1.68 -4.65
CA ASP A 2 26.51 2.28 -4.51
C ASP A 2 25.46 1.27 -4.90
N VAL A 3 24.83 0.68 -3.87
CA VAL A 3 23.71 -0.25 -4.04
C VAL A 3 22.47 0.44 -3.50
N ILE A 4 21.46 0.59 -4.35
CA ILE A 4 20.18 1.17 -3.99
C ILE A 4 19.29 0.05 -3.46
N VAL A 5 18.94 0.12 -2.17
CA VAL A 5 18.00 -0.80 -1.54
C VAL A 5 16.59 -0.25 -1.70
N THR A 6 15.67 -1.07 -2.18
CA THR A 6 14.26 -0.71 -2.36
C THR A 6 13.35 -1.75 -1.69
N GLN A 7 12.08 -1.40 -1.50
CA GLN A 7 11.08 -2.25 -0.87
C GLN A 7 9.86 -2.39 -1.78
N LEU A 8 9.18 -3.53 -1.68
CA LEU A 8 7.90 -3.76 -2.33
C LEU A 8 6.83 -2.77 -1.85
N ALA A 9 5.96 -2.37 -2.77
CA ALA A 9 4.82 -1.53 -2.44
C ALA A 9 3.81 -2.32 -1.59
N HIS A 10 3.29 -1.65 -0.55
CA HIS A 10 2.19 -2.15 0.27
C HIS A 10 1.00 -1.22 0.07
N GLY A 11 -0.17 -1.78 -0.21
CA GLY A 11 -1.37 -1.02 -0.55
C GLY A 11 -2.60 -1.91 -0.64
N VAL A 12 -3.70 -1.36 -1.17
CA VAL A 12 -4.96 -2.10 -1.35
C VAL A 12 -4.83 -3.10 -2.51
N PRO A 13 -5.32 -4.34 -2.39
CA PRO A 13 -5.32 -5.31 -3.48
C PRO A 13 -6.12 -4.81 -4.69
N ILE A 14 -5.63 -5.11 -5.89
CA ILE A 14 -6.35 -4.80 -7.14
C ILE A 14 -7.45 -5.84 -7.35
N GLY A 15 -8.70 -5.39 -7.46
CA GLY A 15 -9.84 -6.25 -7.78
C GLY A 15 -10.55 -6.90 -6.58
N GLY A 16 -10.20 -6.55 -5.34
CA GLY A 16 -11.02 -6.86 -4.16
C GLY A 16 -12.06 -5.77 -3.94
N GLU A 17 -13.30 -6.14 -3.59
CA GLU A 17 -14.29 -5.15 -3.17
C GLU A 17 -13.85 -4.51 -1.85
N LEU A 18 -13.81 -3.17 -1.81
CA LEU A 18 -13.32 -2.38 -0.66
C LEU A 18 -14.04 -2.70 0.66
N GLU A 19 -15.22 -3.31 0.56
CA GLU A 19 -16.10 -3.67 1.67
C GLU A 19 -15.61 -4.89 2.47
N TYR A 20 -14.69 -5.69 1.90
CA TYR A 20 -14.10 -6.85 2.58
C TYR A 20 -12.72 -6.58 3.18
N LEU A 21 -12.21 -5.36 3.05
CA LEU A 21 -10.90 -5.01 3.59
C LEU A 21 -11.05 -4.46 5.01
N ASP A 22 -10.20 -4.93 5.92
CA ASP A 22 -10.18 -4.41 7.28
C ASP A 22 -9.71 -2.94 7.30
N ASP A 23 -10.25 -2.18 8.26
CA ASP A 23 -9.92 -0.76 8.46
C ASP A 23 -8.42 -0.52 8.67
N GLY A 24 -7.70 -1.51 9.22
CA GLY A 24 -6.26 -1.45 9.45
C GLY A 24 -5.48 -1.39 8.14
N THR A 25 -5.83 -2.23 7.18
CA THR A 25 -5.20 -2.25 5.84
C THR A 25 -5.53 -0.99 5.05
N LEU A 26 -6.78 -0.51 5.10
CA LEU A 26 -7.17 0.76 4.46
C LEU A 26 -6.40 1.95 5.06
N GLY A 27 -6.29 2.01 6.39
CA GLY A 27 -5.54 3.05 7.09
C GLY A 27 -4.04 3.03 6.76
N ALA A 28 -3.43 1.85 6.63
CA ALA A 28 -2.04 1.70 6.22
C ALA A 28 -1.82 2.17 4.77
N ALA A 29 -2.70 1.78 3.85
CA ALA A 29 -2.62 2.18 2.45
C ALA A 29 -2.79 3.70 2.27
N LEU A 30 -3.70 4.33 3.02
CA LEU A 30 -3.91 5.78 2.96
C LEU A 30 -2.68 6.55 3.45
N LYS A 31 -2.03 6.09 4.52
CA LYS A 31 -0.79 6.68 5.03
C LYS A 31 0.38 6.53 4.07
N ALA A 32 0.44 5.43 3.34
CA ALA A 32 1.48 5.17 2.33
C ALA A 32 1.17 5.78 0.95
N ARG A 33 0.04 6.48 0.80
CA ARG A 33 -0.41 7.04 -0.48
C ARG A 33 0.59 8.06 -1.01
N ARG A 34 1.04 7.86 -2.24
CA ARG A 34 1.86 8.84 -2.96
C ARG A 34 0.96 9.95 -3.54
N PRO A 35 1.43 11.20 -3.60
CA PRO A 35 0.70 12.27 -4.30
C PRO A 35 0.46 11.90 -5.76
N ALA A 36 -0.60 12.48 -6.34
CA ALA A 36 -0.91 12.33 -7.76
C ALA A 36 0.13 13.04 -8.64
#